data_AF-A0A9R1UZ86-F1
#
_entry.id   AF-A0A9R1UZ86-F1
#
_cell.length_a   1.000
_cell.length_b   1.000
_cell.length_c   1.000
_cell.angle_alpha   90.00
_cell.angle_beta   90.00
_cell.angle_gamma   90.00
#
_symmetry.space_group_name_H-M   'P 1'
#
loop_
_entity.id
_entity.type
_entity.pdbx_description
1 polymer ?
#
loop_
_entity_poly.entity_id
_entity_poly.type
_entity_poly.pdbx_seq_one_letter_code
_entity_poly.pdbx_strand_id
1 'polypeptide(L)'
;MTKNQSPEAEASVGCKMQEKRDLSSATVETGKGRSRINKKITHGYHSVEGKHPHPMEDYVFAQFKQVDGNELGLFAVFDGHLSQEVPDYLRSHLFDNIINQHDFWTEPEEAIRRAYEFTDSTIINKAIKKRKGGSTAVTAILINCEKLVVANVGDSRAVLCRDGVAKQLSVDHEPNKERKVIEEKGGFVTEYPGDCARVDGSLAMTRSFGDRRLKEHISSEPDVLVEIVDDDTEFLILASDGVWKVMSNQEAVDCVKDTEDPRSAAKKIIKEAVEKKSRIDISCIVVRFQ
;
A
#
# COMPACT_ATOMS: atom_id res chain seq x y z
N MET A 1 58.62 36.69 51.08
CA MET A 1 58.29 36.01 49.82
C MET A 1 56.79 35.72 49.85
N THR A 2 55.96 36.70 49.46
CA THR A 2 55.34 36.82 48.13
C THR A 2 54.33 35.72 47.79
N LYS A 3 53.05 36.19 47.70
CA LYS A 3 52.00 35.80 46.74
C LYS A 3 51.34 34.43 46.94
N ASN A 4 50.06 34.20 46.63
CA ASN A 4 48.83 34.99 46.47
C ASN A 4 47.75 33.96 46.08
N GLN A 5 46.48 34.29 46.30
CA GLN A 5 45.29 33.80 45.56
C GLN A 5 44.62 32.46 45.97
N SER A 6 43.54 32.63 46.73
CA SER A 6 42.19 32.06 46.52
C SER A 6 41.63 32.41 45.10
N PRO A 7 40.50 31.85 44.58
CA PRO A 7 39.35 31.34 45.35
C PRO A 7 38.57 30.12 44.78
N GLU A 8 37.70 29.63 45.66
CA GLU A 8 36.29 29.21 45.43
C GLU A 8 35.92 28.43 44.17
N ALA A 9 35.52 27.17 44.38
CA ALA A 9 34.79 26.38 43.40
C ALA A 9 33.32 26.83 43.37
N GLU A 10 32.98 27.66 42.37
CA GLU A 10 31.60 28.00 42.04
C GLU A 10 30.88 26.82 41.39
N ALA A 11 29.70 26.51 41.93
CA ALA A 11 28.70 25.66 41.32
C ALA A 11 28.13 26.36 40.07
N SER A 12 28.45 25.85 38.88
CA SER A 12 27.72 26.21 37.67
C SER A 12 26.69 25.15 37.34
N VAL A 13 25.43 25.53 37.54
CA VAL A 13 24.25 24.86 37.01
C VAL A 13 24.35 24.96 35.49
N GLY A 14 24.84 23.89 34.86
CA GLY A 14 24.83 23.73 33.42
C GLY A 14 23.39 23.58 32.94
N CYS A 15 22.82 24.68 32.46
CA CYS A 15 21.64 24.71 31.60
C CYS A 15 21.93 23.85 30.38
N LYS A 16 21.59 22.55 30.45
CA LYS A 16 21.56 21.68 29.27
C LYS A 16 20.36 22.12 28.46
N MET A 17 20.69 22.83 27.38
CA MET A 17 19.81 23.15 26.26
C MET A 17 18.87 21.98 26.00
N GLN A 18 17.57 22.23 26.10
CA GLN A 18 16.58 21.41 25.41
C GLN A 18 16.90 21.52 23.92
N GLU A 19 17.63 20.55 23.39
CA GLU A 19 17.60 20.26 21.97
C GLU A 19 16.14 19.98 21.62
N LYS A 20 15.51 20.96 20.97
CA LYS A 20 14.33 20.72 20.16
C LYS A 20 14.70 19.57 19.22
N ARG A 21 14.11 18.40 19.43
CA ARG A 21 14.12 17.36 18.40
C ARG A 21 13.39 17.93 17.20
N ASP A 22 14.15 18.22 16.16
CA ASP A 22 13.62 18.55 14.86
C ASP A 22 12.70 17.41 14.39
N LEU A 23 11.45 17.77 14.06
CA LEU A 23 10.47 16.93 13.36
C LEU A 23 10.91 16.76 11.89
N SER A 24 12.01 16.05 11.60
CA SER A 24 12.57 16.04 10.23
C SER A 24 13.20 14.73 9.74
N SER A 25 12.66 13.56 10.10
CA SER A 25 12.98 12.34 9.35
C SER A 25 11.76 11.47 9.10
N ALA A 26 10.74 12.01 8.43
CA ALA A 26 9.77 11.14 7.78
C ALA A 26 10.54 10.33 6.71
N THR A 27 10.44 9.01 6.76
CA THR A 27 11.01 8.15 5.72
C THR A 27 10.24 8.42 4.43
N VAL A 28 10.97 8.81 3.36
CA VAL A 28 10.39 9.12 2.06
C VAL A 28 10.97 8.17 1.02
N GLU A 29 10.09 7.38 0.41
CA GLU A 29 10.44 6.52 -0.73
C GLU A 29 9.86 7.11 -2.02
N THR A 30 10.60 7.02 -3.12
CA THR A 30 10.11 7.51 -4.40
C THR A 30 10.90 6.90 -5.55
N GLY A 31 10.21 6.60 -6.65
CA GLY A 31 10.83 6.04 -7.82
C GLY A 31 9.98 6.27 -9.06
N LYS A 32 10.53 5.85 -10.20
CA LYS A 32 9.85 5.85 -11.49
C LYS A 32 10.49 4.87 -12.45
N GLY A 33 9.74 4.49 -13.47
CA GLY A 33 10.20 3.61 -14.53
C GLY A 33 9.34 3.74 -15.77
N ARG A 34 9.70 2.99 -16.80
CA ARG A 34 9.01 2.99 -18.10
C ARG A 34 9.09 1.62 -18.75
N SER A 35 8.08 1.31 -19.54
CA SER A 35 8.03 0.10 -20.36
C SER A 35 9.14 0.11 -21.41
N ARG A 36 9.66 -1.08 -21.77
CA ARG A 36 10.61 -1.22 -22.88
C ARG A 36 9.90 -1.42 -24.20
N ILE A 37 8.72 -2.04 -24.20
CA ILE A 37 7.90 -2.25 -25.40
C ILE A 37 7.23 -0.95 -25.83
N ASN A 38 6.52 -0.26 -24.94
CA ASN A 38 5.86 1.01 -25.20
C ASN A 38 6.41 2.11 -24.28
N LYS A 39 7.36 2.91 -24.78
CA LYS A 39 8.03 3.96 -24.00
C LYS A 39 7.11 5.09 -23.50
N LYS A 40 5.87 5.18 -24.00
CA LYS A 40 4.85 6.11 -23.48
C LYS A 40 4.32 5.64 -22.14
N ILE A 41 4.30 4.34 -21.89
CA ILE A 41 3.84 3.79 -20.61
C ILE A 41 4.92 3.97 -19.57
N THR A 42 4.61 4.80 -18.59
CA THR A 42 5.52 5.16 -17.49
C THR A 42 4.84 4.98 -16.15
N HIS A 43 5.62 4.78 -15.10
CA HIS A 43 5.09 4.77 -13.75
C HIS A 43 5.95 5.64 -12.86
N GLY A 44 5.38 6.07 -11.75
CA GLY A 44 6.07 6.78 -10.69
C GLY A 44 5.34 6.56 -9.38
N TYR A 45 6.09 6.60 -8.29
CA TYR A 45 5.52 6.39 -6.96
C TYR A 45 6.16 7.30 -5.94
N HIS A 46 5.41 7.51 -4.87
CA HIS A 46 5.86 8.24 -3.70
C HIS A 46 5.24 7.59 -2.46
N SER A 47 6.00 7.55 -1.38
CA SER A 47 5.55 7.08 -0.09
C SER A 47 6.09 7.99 1.01
N VAL A 48 5.26 8.27 2.01
CA VAL A 48 5.59 9.15 3.14
C VAL A 48 5.09 8.51 4.42
N GLU A 49 5.98 8.40 5.40
CA GLU A 49 5.67 7.96 6.76
C GLU A 49 4.69 8.92 7.44
N GLY A 50 3.70 8.33 8.11
CA GLY A 50 2.68 9.02 8.87
C GLY A 50 3.20 9.72 10.13
N LYS A 51 2.27 10.29 10.91
CA LYS A 51 2.57 11.00 12.16
C LYS A 51 2.34 10.14 13.42
N HIS A 52 1.84 8.92 13.25
CA HIS A 52 1.62 8.00 14.35
C HIS A 52 2.94 7.40 14.84
N PRO A 53 3.06 7.01 16.12
CA PRO A 53 4.32 6.54 16.71
C PRO A 53 4.59 5.06 16.37
N HIS A 54 4.56 4.71 15.09
CA HIS A 54 5.04 3.46 14.53
C HIS A 54 5.96 3.78 13.34
N PRO A 55 6.90 2.90 12.97
CA PRO A 55 7.68 3.11 11.77
C PRO A 55 6.80 2.95 10.52
N MET A 56 7.27 3.42 9.36
CA MET A 56 6.63 3.18 8.06
C MET A 56 6.32 1.67 7.86
N GLU A 57 5.04 1.30 7.79
CA GLU A 57 4.56 -0.07 7.56
C GLU A 57 4.07 -0.28 6.11
N ASP A 58 3.89 0.80 5.36
CA ASP A 58 3.58 0.78 3.93
C ASP A 58 4.80 0.39 3.08
N TYR A 59 4.58 -0.46 2.07
CA TYR A 59 5.58 -0.85 1.07
C TYR A 59 5.01 -0.74 -0.35
N VAL A 60 5.89 -0.45 -1.30
CA VAL A 60 5.55 -0.40 -2.72
C VAL A 60 6.42 -1.34 -3.55
N PHE A 61 5.86 -1.84 -4.64
CA PHE A 61 6.59 -2.52 -5.70
C PHE A 61 6.17 -1.94 -7.04
N ALA A 62 7.13 -1.47 -7.85
CA ALA A 62 6.83 -0.90 -9.17
C ALA A 62 7.99 -1.17 -10.13
N GLN A 63 7.78 -2.08 -11.08
CA GLN A 63 8.82 -2.48 -12.03
C GLN A 63 8.24 -3.07 -13.32
N PHE A 64 8.92 -2.82 -14.44
CA PHE A 64 8.74 -3.62 -15.66
C PHE A 64 9.73 -4.80 -15.70
N LYS A 65 9.24 -6.00 -16.02
CA LYS A 65 9.99 -7.25 -16.08
C LYS A 65 9.71 -7.99 -17.38
N GLN A 66 10.74 -8.59 -17.98
CA GLN A 66 10.60 -9.45 -19.15
C GLN A 66 10.53 -10.90 -18.69
N VAL A 67 9.51 -11.63 -19.11
CA VAL A 67 9.25 -13.03 -18.72
C VAL A 67 8.72 -13.78 -19.94
N ASP A 68 9.38 -14.89 -20.32
CA ASP A 68 8.97 -15.76 -21.44
C ASP A 68 8.68 -15.02 -22.76
N GLY A 69 9.45 -13.95 -23.04
CA GLY A 69 9.28 -13.13 -24.24
C GLY A 69 8.17 -12.07 -24.18
N ASN A 70 7.48 -11.95 -23.03
CA ASN A 70 6.45 -10.96 -22.75
C ASN A 70 6.96 -9.90 -21.78
N GLU A 71 6.41 -8.68 -21.85
CA GLU A 71 6.66 -7.65 -20.84
C GLU A 71 5.52 -7.59 -19.84
N LEU A 72 5.88 -7.59 -18.55
CA LEU A 72 4.97 -7.38 -17.45
C LEU A 72 5.30 -6.06 -16.76
N GLY A 73 4.33 -5.16 -16.61
CA GLY A 73 4.35 -4.09 -15.63
C GLY A 73 3.76 -4.59 -14.32
N LEU A 74 4.55 -4.60 -13.25
CA LEU A 74 4.19 -5.14 -11.95
C LEU A 74 4.13 -4.01 -10.94
N PHE A 75 2.95 -3.74 -10.40
CA PHE A 75 2.69 -2.62 -9.51
C PHE A 75 1.90 -3.07 -8.28
N ALA A 76 2.33 -2.72 -7.08
CA ALA A 76 1.62 -3.05 -5.87
C ALA A 76 1.83 -2.02 -4.76
N VAL A 77 0.79 -1.78 -3.99
CA VAL A 77 0.86 -1.11 -2.69
C VAL A 77 0.47 -2.14 -1.62
N PHE A 78 1.31 -2.25 -0.59
CA PHE A 78 1.11 -3.11 0.56
C PHE A 78 1.02 -2.22 1.79
N ASP A 79 -0.19 -2.04 2.31
CA ASP A 79 -0.41 -1.29 3.55
C ASP A 79 -0.25 -2.26 4.72
N GLY A 80 0.80 -2.09 5.52
CA GLY A 80 1.10 -2.94 6.65
C GLY A 80 0.46 -2.44 7.93
N HIS A 81 0.06 -3.36 8.81
CA HIS A 81 -0.46 -2.98 10.13
C HIS A 81 0.10 -3.89 11.22
N LEU A 82 0.69 -3.28 12.25
CA LEU A 82 1.36 -3.97 13.36
C LEU A 82 2.49 -4.92 12.90
N SER A 83 2.98 -4.77 11.67
CA SER A 83 4.06 -5.56 11.08
C SER A 83 4.66 -4.84 9.88
N GLN A 84 5.99 -4.77 9.85
CA GLN A 84 6.75 -4.40 8.65
C GLN A 84 7.16 -5.64 7.83
N GLU A 85 7.05 -6.83 8.40
CA GLU A 85 7.59 -8.05 7.80
C GLU A 85 6.61 -8.73 6.85
N VAL A 86 5.31 -8.66 7.12
CA VAL A 86 4.29 -9.12 6.18
C VAL A 86 4.36 -8.32 4.86
N PRO A 87 4.28 -6.98 4.86
CA PRO A 87 4.36 -6.21 3.62
C PRO A 87 5.73 -6.36 2.91
N ASP A 88 6.84 -6.44 3.65
CA ASP A 88 8.17 -6.71 3.06
C ASP A 88 8.25 -8.10 2.40
N TYR A 89 7.64 -9.12 3.02
CA TYR A 89 7.55 -10.45 2.43
C TYR A 89 6.73 -10.43 1.14
N LEU A 90 5.58 -9.75 1.14
CA LEU A 90 4.74 -9.59 -0.05
C LEU A 90 5.50 -8.90 -1.17
N ARG A 91 6.15 -7.76 -0.87
CA ARG A 91 7.01 -7.03 -1.82
C ARG A 91 8.06 -7.92 -2.47
N SER A 92 8.64 -8.84 -1.70
CA SER A 92 9.75 -9.69 -2.15
C SER A 92 9.31 -10.96 -2.88
N HIS A 93 8.09 -11.46 -2.67
CA HIS A 93 7.69 -12.81 -3.12
C HIS A 93 6.37 -12.86 -3.89
N LEU A 94 5.44 -11.94 -3.67
CA LEU A 94 4.07 -12.10 -4.18
C LEU A 94 4.04 -12.18 -5.72
N PHE A 95 4.73 -11.27 -6.41
CA PHE A 95 4.77 -11.30 -7.88
C PHE A 95 5.45 -12.55 -8.43
N ASP A 96 6.54 -13.00 -7.83
CA ASP A 96 7.20 -14.23 -8.27
C ASP A 96 6.30 -15.46 -8.02
N ASN A 97 5.55 -15.49 -6.91
CA ASN A 97 4.57 -16.55 -6.65
C ASN A 97 3.41 -16.54 -7.66
N ILE A 98 2.98 -15.37 -8.15
CA ILE A 98 1.95 -15.21 -9.19
C ILE A 98 2.48 -15.68 -10.54
N ILE A 99 3.61 -15.15 -10.98
CA ILE A 99 4.15 -15.39 -12.33
C ILE A 99 4.59 -16.85 -12.51
N ASN A 100 5.02 -17.50 -11.43
CA ASN A 100 5.41 -18.92 -11.46
C ASN A 100 4.22 -19.89 -11.36
N GLN A 101 2.97 -19.42 -11.29
CA GLN A 101 1.82 -20.30 -11.44
C GLN A 101 1.78 -20.86 -12.87
N HIS A 102 1.54 -22.17 -12.97
CA HIS A 102 1.57 -22.92 -14.23
C HIS A 102 0.64 -22.38 -15.32
N ASP A 103 -0.43 -21.69 -14.93
CA ASP A 103 -1.49 -21.17 -15.78
C ASP A 103 -1.58 -19.64 -15.74
N PHE A 104 -0.57 -18.93 -15.24
CA PHE A 104 -0.53 -17.47 -15.21
C PHE A 104 -0.83 -16.83 -16.57
N TRP A 105 -0.29 -17.39 -17.66
CA TRP A 105 -0.47 -16.86 -19.01
C TRP A 105 -1.84 -17.16 -19.62
N THR A 106 -2.52 -18.21 -19.17
CA THR A 106 -3.81 -18.66 -19.72
C THR A 106 -4.99 -18.20 -18.87
N GLU A 107 -4.86 -18.29 -17.54
CA GLU A 107 -5.89 -18.00 -16.54
C GLU A 107 -5.29 -17.12 -15.42
N PRO A 108 -4.89 -15.87 -15.72
CA PRO A 108 -4.18 -15.01 -14.77
C PRO A 108 -4.98 -14.75 -13.49
N GLU A 109 -6.32 -14.71 -13.56
CA GLU A 109 -7.16 -14.48 -12.39
C GLU A 109 -7.07 -15.62 -11.37
N GLU A 110 -7.20 -16.86 -11.84
CA GLU A 110 -7.07 -18.06 -11.01
C GLU A 110 -5.64 -18.25 -10.49
N ALA A 111 -4.65 -17.95 -11.33
CA ALA A 111 -3.25 -17.93 -10.93
C ALA A 111 -3.01 -16.94 -9.77
N ILE A 112 -3.56 -15.73 -9.87
CA ILE A 112 -3.47 -14.74 -8.80
C ILE A 112 -4.13 -15.25 -7.52
N ARG A 113 -5.36 -15.79 -7.58
CA ARG A 113 -6.05 -16.34 -6.40
C ARG A 113 -5.23 -17.40 -5.69
N ARG A 114 -4.70 -18.40 -6.42
CA ARG A 114 -3.83 -19.44 -5.86
C ARG A 114 -2.53 -18.90 -5.30
N ALA A 115 -1.91 -17.94 -5.98
CA ALA A 115 -0.67 -17.35 -5.51
C ALA A 115 -0.88 -16.54 -4.23
N TYR A 116 -2.00 -15.84 -4.09
CA TYR A 116 -2.38 -15.14 -2.86
C TYR A 116 -2.57 -16.13 -1.70
N GLU A 117 -3.35 -17.19 -1.91
CA GLU A 117 -3.55 -18.26 -0.91
C GLU A 117 -2.23 -18.92 -0.49
N PHE A 118 -1.39 -19.27 -1.46
CA PHE A 118 -0.08 -19.88 -1.23
C PHE A 118 0.85 -18.94 -0.45
N THR A 119 0.87 -17.66 -0.82
CA THR A 119 1.70 -16.64 -0.16
C THR A 119 1.26 -16.43 1.28
N ASP A 120 -0.04 -16.28 1.51
CA ASP A 120 -0.60 -16.12 2.86
C ASP A 120 -0.38 -17.35 3.73
N SER A 121 -0.63 -18.54 3.20
CA SER A 121 -0.34 -19.81 3.88
C SER A 121 1.14 -19.89 4.26
N THR A 122 2.03 -19.44 3.38
CA THR A 122 3.47 -19.38 3.66
C THR A 122 3.79 -18.38 4.76
N ILE A 123 3.20 -17.18 4.76
CA ILE A 123 3.37 -16.19 5.83
C ILE A 123 2.90 -16.75 7.18
N ILE A 124 1.71 -17.37 7.20
CA ILE A 124 1.10 -17.98 8.38
C ILE A 124 1.92 -19.16 8.92
N ASN A 125 2.46 -20.00 8.04
CA ASN A 125 3.21 -21.22 8.40
C ASN A 125 4.68 -20.97 8.72
N LYS A 126 5.33 -20.05 7.99
CA LYS A 126 6.68 -19.57 8.34
C LYS A 126 6.69 -18.91 9.71
N ALA A 127 5.50 -18.56 10.24
CA ALA A 127 5.24 -18.14 11.60
C ALA A 127 6.50 -17.63 12.26
N ILE A 128 6.75 -16.36 12.00
CA ILE A 128 7.39 -15.48 12.95
C ILE A 128 6.57 -15.62 14.24
N LYS A 129 6.83 -16.67 15.04
CA LYS A 129 5.94 -17.33 16.02
C LYS A 129 5.41 -16.41 17.14
N LYS A 130 5.79 -15.15 17.12
CA LYS A 130 5.50 -14.13 18.12
C LYS A 130 4.88 -12.84 17.56
N ARG A 131 4.77 -12.68 16.23
CA ARG A 131 4.35 -11.38 15.64
C ARG A 131 2.85 -11.30 15.39
N LYS A 132 2.33 -10.12 15.66
CA LYS A 132 0.96 -9.68 15.37
C LYS A 132 0.99 -8.97 14.01
N GLY A 133 -0.18 -8.77 13.41
CA GLY A 133 -0.32 -7.92 12.25
C GLY A 133 -0.40 -8.65 10.91
N GLY A 134 -0.56 -7.84 9.88
CA GLY A 134 -0.84 -8.28 8.53
C GLY A 134 -0.53 -7.17 7.53
N SER A 135 -1.02 -7.35 6.31
CA SER A 135 -0.96 -6.32 5.29
C SER A 135 -2.08 -6.48 4.27
N THR A 136 -2.52 -5.36 3.72
CA THR A 136 -3.31 -5.33 2.49
C THR A 136 -2.41 -5.61 1.28
N ALA A 137 -3.02 -5.88 0.13
CA ALA A 137 -2.33 -5.81 -1.14
C ALA A 137 -3.31 -5.38 -2.22
N VAL A 138 -3.04 -4.23 -2.84
CA VAL A 138 -3.61 -3.92 -4.15
C VAL A 138 -2.50 -4.11 -5.18
N THR A 139 -2.75 -4.98 -6.16
CA THR A 139 -1.78 -5.31 -7.22
C THR A 139 -2.39 -5.02 -8.59
N ALA A 140 -1.54 -4.59 -9.52
CA ALA A 140 -1.86 -4.42 -10.93
C ALA A 140 -0.74 -5.02 -11.78
N ILE A 141 -1.13 -5.92 -12.69
CA ILE A 141 -0.23 -6.60 -13.63
C ILE A 141 -0.64 -6.18 -15.04
N LEU A 142 0.22 -5.39 -15.69
CA LEU A 142 0.05 -4.97 -17.08
C LEU A 142 0.80 -5.94 -17.99
N ILE A 143 0.06 -6.79 -18.70
CA ILE A 143 0.60 -7.78 -19.64
C ILE A 143 0.69 -7.14 -21.03
N ASN A 144 1.91 -7.09 -21.57
CA ASN A 144 2.23 -6.61 -22.92
C ASN A 144 1.65 -5.23 -23.25
N CYS A 145 1.56 -4.35 -22.25
CA CYS A 145 1.02 -2.99 -22.41
C CYS A 145 -0.47 -2.92 -22.79
N GLU A 146 -1.21 -4.03 -22.75
CA GLU A 146 -2.59 -4.12 -23.27
C GLU A 146 -3.58 -4.65 -22.22
N LYS A 147 -3.25 -5.74 -21.52
CA LYS A 147 -4.17 -6.39 -20.58
C LYS A 147 -3.76 -6.05 -19.15
N LEU A 148 -4.62 -5.34 -18.42
CA LEU A 148 -4.42 -4.99 -17.02
C LEU A 148 -5.21 -5.95 -16.13
N VAL A 149 -4.53 -6.67 -15.23
CA VAL A 149 -5.16 -7.51 -14.22
C VAL A 149 -4.95 -6.86 -12.85
N VAL A 150 -6.05 -6.47 -12.20
CA VAL A 150 -6.04 -5.85 -10.88
C VAL A 150 -6.57 -6.86 -9.86
N ALA A 151 -5.88 -7.02 -8.74
CA ALA A 151 -6.34 -7.85 -7.64
C ALA A 151 -6.16 -7.12 -6.31
N ASN A 152 -7.14 -7.25 -5.42
CA ASN A 152 -7.13 -6.57 -4.12
C ASN A 152 -7.48 -7.48 -2.96
N VAL A 153 -6.77 -7.29 -1.84
CA VAL A 153 -7.08 -7.81 -0.51
C VAL A 153 -6.89 -6.64 0.47
N GLY A 154 -7.93 -6.32 1.25
CA GLY A 154 -7.94 -5.17 2.17
C GLY A 154 -8.61 -3.92 1.61
N ASP A 155 -8.26 -2.77 2.16
CA ASP A 155 -8.86 -1.44 1.88
C ASP A 155 -7.92 -0.46 1.14
N SER A 156 -6.77 -0.96 0.67
CA SER A 156 -6.06 -0.32 -0.45
C SER A 156 -6.91 -0.38 -1.72
N ARG A 157 -6.68 0.55 -2.66
CA ARG A 157 -7.55 0.68 -3.84
C ARG A 157 -6.80 1.06 -5.12
N ALA A 158 -7.32 0.54 -6.24
CA ALA A 158 -6.92 0.86 -7.60
C ALA A 158 -8.05 1.62 -8.33
N VAL A 159 -7.71 2.76 -8.94
CA VAL A 159 -8.62 3.64 -9.68
C VAL A 159 -8.02 3.99 -11.03
N LEU A 160 -8.74 3.68 -12.11
CA LEU A 160 -8.41 4.03 -13.48
C LEU A 160 -9.02 5.37 -13.86
N CYS A 161 -8.31 6.18 -14.62
CA CYS A 161 -8.86 7.32 -15.34
C CYS A 161 -9.08 6.93 -16.79
N ARG A 162 -10.34 7.03 -17.24
CA ARG A 162 -10.74 6.89 -18.64
C ARG A 162 -11.52 8.14 -19.04
N ASP A 163 -11.08 8.83 -20.08
CA ASP A 163 -11.65 10.10 -20.54
C ASP A 163 -11.92 11.11 -19.40
N GLY A 164 -10.97 11.26 -18.47
CA GLY A 164 -11.06 12.14 -17.32
C GLY A 164 -11.97 11.66 -16.19
N VAL A 165 -12.59 10.49 -16.32
CA VAL A 165 -13.54 9.93 -15.35
C VAL A 165 -12.91 8.79 -14.56
N ALA A 166 -13.06 8.85 -13.23
CA ALA A 166 -12.58 7.82 -12.33
C ALA A 166 -13.45 6.55 -12.38
N LYS A 167 -12.82 5.40 -12.67
CA LYS A 167 -13.39 4.06 -12.58
C LYS A 167 -12.59 3.24 -11.56
N GLN A 168 -13.21 2.89 -10.45
CA GLN A 168 -12.60 2.01 -9.46
C GLN A 168 -12.51 0.57 -10.00
N LEU A 169 -11.32 -0.02 -9.96
CA LEU A 169 -11.06 -1.38 -10.47
C LEU A 169 -10.97 -2.44 -9.36
N SER A 170 -10.78 -2.04 -8.11
CA SER A 170 -10.70 -2.93 -6.94
C SER A 170 -11.94 -2.85 -6.05
N VAL A 171 -12.17 -3.86 -5.22
CA VAL A 171 -13.22 -3.84 -4.17
C VAL A 171 -12.55 -3.66 -2.80
N ASP A 172 -12.96 -2.65 -2.04
CA ASP A 172 -12.49 -2.42 -0.68
C ASP A 172 -13.18 -3.37 0.31
N HIS A 173 -12.38 -4.11 1.08
CA HIS A 173 -12.81 -5.17 1.98
C HIS A 173 -13.11 -4.63 3.38
N GLU A 174 -14.28 -4.01 3.53
CA GLU A 174 -14.70 -3.33 4.76
C GLU A 174 -15.64 -4.18 5.64
N PRO A 175 -15.52 -4.12 6.99
CA PRO A 175 -16.31 -4.93 7.91
C PRO A 175 -17.82 -4.79 7.75
N ASN A 176 -18.31 -3.59 7.46
CA ASN A 176 -19.74 -3.38 7.26
C ASN A 176 -20.28 -4.00 5.96
N LYS A 177 -19.45 -4.10 4.92
CA LYS A 177 -19.85 -4.67 3.62
C LYS A 177 -19.86 -6.21 3.65
N GLU A 178 -18.90 -6.81 4.34
CA GLU A 178 -18.77 -8.28 4.43
C GLU A 178 -19.26 -8.86 5.76
N ARG A 179 -20.00 -8.06 6.56
CA ARG A 179 -20.49 -8.41 7.90
C ARG A 179 -21.12 -9.81 7.99
N LYS A 180 -21.99 -10.13 7.03
CA LYS A 180 -22.71 -11.41 6.99
C LYS A 180 -21.76 -12.60 6.93
N VAL A 181 -20.72 -12.51 6.09
CA VAL A 181 -19.73 -13.59 5.90
C VAL A 181 -18.92 -13.81 7.19
N ILE A 182 -18.61 -12.73 7.90
CA ILE A 182 -17.87 -12.78 9.18
C ILE A 182 -18.72 -13.44 10.27
N GLU A 183 -19.97 -13.01 10.41
CA GLU A 183 -20.89 -13.53 11.42
C GLU A 183 -21.25 -15.01 11.16
N GLU A 184 -21.35 -15.43 9.90
CA GLU A 184 -21.54 -16.84 9.52
C GLU A 184 -20.36 -17.74 9.92
N LYS A 185 -19.15 -17.19 10.00
CA LYS A 185 -17.95 -17.90 10.47
C LYS A 185 -17.80 -17.89 11.99
N GLY A 186 -18.72 -17.27 12.73
CA GLY A 186 -18.69 -17.16 14.19
C GLY A 186 -17.96 -15.92 14.73
N GLY A 187 -17.50 -15.03 13.85
CA GLY A 187 -16.95 -13.73 14.22
C GLY A 187 -18.03 -12.68 14.47
N PHE A 188 -17.60 -11.44 14.74
CA PHE A 188 -18.52 -10.31 14.86
C PHE A 188 -17.92 -9.02 14.32
N VAL A 189 -18.79 -8.07 13.97
CA VAL A 189 -18.39 -6.70 13.59
C VAL A 189 -18.90 -5.72 14.63
N THR A 190 -18.00 -4.89 15.16
CA THR A 190 -18.31 -3.85 16.15
C THR A 190 -17.61 -2.55 15.80
N GLU A 191 -18.26 -1.41 16.05
CA GLU A 191 -17.63 -0.09 15.99
C GLU A 191 -16.96 0.29 17.32
N TYR A 192 -17.21 -0.47 18.38
CA TYR A 192 -16.64 -0.22 19.70
C TYR A 192 -15.38 -1.07 19.96
N PRO A 193 -14.26 -0.50 20.47
CA PRO A 193 -14.03 0.93 20.73
C PRO A 193 -13.53 1.67 19.46
N GLY A 194 -14.08 2.87 19.19
CA GLY A 194 -13.57 3.77 18.15
C GLY A 194 -14.64 4.31 17.19
N ASP A 195 -14.17 4.82 16.06
CA ASP A 195 -14.99 5.52 15.04
C ASP A 195 -15.18 4.69 13.76
N CYS A 196 -14.73 3.43 13.74
CA CYS A 196 -14.83 2.56 12.56
C CYS A 196 -15.18 1.11 12.95
N ALA A 197 -15.88 0.43 12.05
CA ALA A 197 -16.23 -0.97 12.20
C ALA A 197 -14.98 -1.87 12.16
N ARG A 198 -14.96 -2.88 13.03
CA ARG A 198 -13.84 -3.81 13.20
C ARG A 198 -14.32 -5.25 13.33
N VAL A 199 -13.62 -6.16 12.67
CA VAL A 199 -13.75 -7.61 12.83
C VAL A 199 -13.18 -8.02 14.18
N ASP A 200 -14.00 -8.71 14.98
CA ASP A 200 -13.74 -9.13 16.35
C ASP A 200 -13.19 -8.01 17.24
N GLY A 201 -13.65 -6.77 17.00
CA GLY A 201 -13.18 -5.57 17.70
C GLY A 201 -11.71 -5.22 17.46
N SER A 202 -11.05 -5.86 16.49
CA SER A 202 -9.60 -5.77 16.29
C SER A 202 -9.22 -5.11 14.97
N LEU A 203 -9.64 -5.68 13.84
CA LEU A 203 -9.15 -5.30 12.51
C LEU A 203 -10.19 -4.51 11.71
N ALA A 204 -9.81 -3.38 11.13
CA ALA A 204 -10.73 -2.47 10.40
C ALA A 204 -11.01 -2.88 8.94
N MET A 205 -10.60 -4.09 8.55
CA MET A 205 -10.74 -4.69 7.23
C MET A 205 -11.04 -6.17 7.36
N THR A 206 -11.60 -6.78 6.32
CA THR A 206 -12.16 -8.14 6.35
C THR A 206 -11.33 -9.14 5.57
N ARG A 207 -10.37 -8.64 4.80
CA ARG A 207 -9.38 -9.46 4.11
C ARG A 207 -8.00 -8.84 4.29
N SER A 208 -7.01 -9.68 4.56
CA SER A 208 -5.61 -9.29 4.72
C SER A 208 -4.70 -10.50 4.52
N PHE A 209 -3.43 -10.26 4.23
CA PHE A 209 -2.38 -11.25 4.45
C PHE A 209 -1.94 -11.24 5.93
N GLY A 210 -1.53 -12.39 6.47
CA GLY A 210 -1.08 -12.47 7.85
C GLY A 210 -2.23 -12.58 8.84
N ASP A 211 -2.28 -11.74 9.89
CA ASP A 211 -3.37 -11.69 10.87
C ASP A 211 -3.86 -13.05 11.39
N ARG A 212 -2.90 -13.95 11.66
CA ARG A 212 -3.15 -15.37 11.96
C ARG A 212 -4.27 -15.62 12.98
N ARG A 213 -4.45 -14.74 13.96
CA ARG A 213 -5.47 -14.87 15.02
C ARG A 213 -6.89 -14.63 14.54
N LEU A 214 -7.08 -13.92 13.44
CA LEU A 214 -8.37 -13.57 12.86
C LEU A 214 -8.70 -14.40 11.62
N LYS A 215 -7.78 -15.27 11.17
CA LYS A 215 -7.92 -16.04 9.92
C LYS A 215 -9.10 -17.02 9.88
N GLU A 216 -9.71 -17.30 11.02
CA GLU A 216 -10.98 -18.04 11.07
C GLU A 216 -12.16 -17.18 10.55
N HIS A 217 -12.07 -15.85 10.64
CA HIS A 217 -13.15 -14.92 10.28
C HIS A 217 -12.82 -14.02 9.07
N ILE A 218 -11.54 -13.78 8.77
CA ILE A 218 -11.08 -13.00 7.61
C ILE A 218 -10.52 -13.89 6.50
N SER A 219 -10.36 -13.35 5.29
CA SER A 219 -9.79 -14.06 4.14
C SER A 219 -8.51 -13.42 3.61
N SER A 220 -7.72 -14.14 2.82
CA SER A 220 -6.68 -13.60 1.92
C SER A 220 -7.04 -13.78 0.44
N GLU A 221 -8.28 -14.18 0.16
CA GLU A 221 -8.80 -14.35 -1.19
C GLU A 221 -9.02 -12.99 -1.85
N PRO A 222 -8.39 -12.71 -3.01
CA PRO A 222 -8.54 -11.44 -3.68
C PRO A 222 -9.82 -11.38 -4.53
N ASP A 223 -10.40 -10.19 -4.58
CA ASP A 223 -11.23 -9.82 -5.72
C ASP A 223 -10.31 -9.44 -6.89
N VAL A 224 -10.56 -10.04 -8.06
CA VAL A 224 -9.74 -9.88 -9.27
C VAL A 224 -10.60 -9.35 -10.41
N LEU A 225 -10.08 -8.36 -11.14
CA LEU A 225 -10.71 -7.76 -12.31
C LEU A 225 -9.69 -7.64 -13.45
N VAL A 226 -10.18 -7.88 -14.67
CA VAL A 226 -9.40 -7.69 -15.91
C VAL A 226 -9.97 -6.51 -16.67
N GLU A 227 -9.09 -5.61 -17.08
CA GLU A 227 -9.40 -4.43 -17.90
C GLU A 227 -8.48 -4.42 -19.13
N ILE A 228 -8.98 -3.92 -20.26
CA ILE A 228 -8.17 -3.65 -21.45
C ILE A 228 -7.74 -2.19 -21.42
N VAL A 229 -6.44 -1.97 -21.66
CA VAL A 229 -5.83 -0.66 -21.86
C VAL A 229 -5.89 -0.31 -23.34
N ASP A 230 -6.63 0.75 -23.63
CA ASP A 230 -6.93 1.30 -24.95
C ASP A 230 -6.65 2.81 -24.99
N ASP A 231 -6.97 3.45 -26.11
CA ASP A 231 -6.62 4.85 -26.40
C ASP A 231 -7.35 5.88 -25.51
N ASP A 232 -8.42 5.50 -24.81
CA ASP A 232 -9.13 6.37 -23.85
C ASP A 232 -8.63 6.16 -22.40
N THR A 233 -7.77 5.16 -22.18
CA THR A 233 -7.21 4.84 -20.87
C THR A 233 -5.98 5.72 -20.61
N GLU A 234 -6.10 6.67 -19.69
CA GLU A 234 -5.06 7.68 -19.47
C GLU A 234 -4.03 7.24 -18.42
N PHE A 235 -4.51 6.88 -17.22
CA PHE A 235 -3.64 6.47 -16.11
C PHE A 235 -4.37 5.64 -15.06
N LEU A 236 -3.60 4.90 -14.28
CA LEU A 236 -4.03 4.11 -13.13
C LEU A 236 -3.38 4.66 -11.86
N ILE A 237 -4.15 4.77 -10.79
CA ILE A 237 -3.70 5.10 -9.43
C ILE A 237 -3.87 3.87 -8.55
N LEU A 238 -2.81 3.42 -7.89
CA LEU A 238 -2.88 2.50 -6.75
C LEU A 238 -2.46 3.26 -5.50
N ALA A 239 -3.21 3.18 -4.42
CA ALA A 239 -2.78 3.79 -3.15
C ALA A 239 -3.30 3.03 -1.93
N SER A 240 -2.64 3.24 -0.79
CA SER A 240 -3.12 2.83 0.53
C SER A 240 -4.31 3.69 0.98
N ASP A 241 -4.99 3.24 2.04
CA ASP A 241 -6.17 3.90 2.59
C ASP A 241 -5.88 5.34 3.07
N GLY A 242 -4.62 5.68 3.31
CA GLY A 242 -4.12 7.01 3.63
C GLY A 242 -4.51 8.08 2.61
N VAL A 243 -4.76 7.68 1.34
CA VAL A 243 -5.38 8.52 0.32
C VAL A 243 -6.91 8.40 0.36
N TRP A 244 -7.44 7.18 0.29
CA TRP A 244 -8.85 6.92 0.02
C TRP A 244 -9.81 7.25 1.18
N LYS A 245 -9.29 7.38 2.40
CA LYS A 245 -10.05 7.85 3.56
C LYS A 245 -10.34 9.35 3.52
N VAL A 246 -9.59 10.12 2.73
CA VAL A 246 -9.70 11.59 2.68
C VAL A 246 -9.99 12.14 1.29
N MET A 247 -9.81 11.34 0.24
CA MET A 247 -10.08 11.71 -1.15
C MET A 247 -11.01 10.71 -1.82
N SER A 248 -12.01 11.22 -2.53
CA SER A 248 -12.81 10.43 -3.46
C SER A 248 -12.00 10.03 -4.70
N ASN A 249 -12.47 9.01 -5.42
CA ASN A 249 -11.84 8.54 -6.65
C ASN A 249 -11.69 9.65 -7.69
N GLN A 250 -12.74 10.46 -7.88
CA GLN A 250 -12.73 11.55 -8.85
C GLN A 250 -11.83 12.70 -8.40
N GLU A 251 -11.79 13.05 -7.11
CA GLU A 251 -10.84 14.06 -6.61
C GLU A 251 -9.39 13.64 -6.85
N ALA A 252 -9.04 12.37 -6.67
CA ALA A 252 -7.70 11.86 -6.94
C ALA A 252 -7.34 11.95 -8.43
N VAL A 253 -8.28 11.59 -9.32
CA VAL A 253 -8.13 11.72 -10.78
C VAL A 253 -7.97 13.18 -11.19
N ASP A 254 -8.87 14.07 -10.76
CA ASP A 254 -8.83 15.50 -11.09
C ASP A 254 -7.57 16.18 -10.54
N CYS A 255 -7.04 15.70 -9.43
CA CYS A 255 -5.79 16.21 -8.86
C CYS A 255 -4.61 16.03 -9.83
N VAL A 256 -4.55 14.93 -10.60
CA VAL A 256 -3.35 14.57 -11.37
C VAL A 256 -3.54 14.42 -12.88
N LYS A 257 -4.75 14.55 -13.42
CA LYS A 257 -5.01 14.40 -14.86
C LYS A 257 -4.08 15.25 -15.75
N ASP A 258 -3.79 16.47 -15.34
CA ASP A 258 -2.91 17.39 -16.08
C ASP A 258 -1.41 17.24 -15.72
N THR A 259 -1.01 16.24 -14.94
CA THR A 259 0.37 16.07 -14.44
C THR A 259 1.14 14.98 -15.19
N GLU A 260 1.89 15.35 -16.23
CA GLU A 260 2.60 14.41 -17.11
C GLU A 260 3.56 13.43 -16.40
N ASP A 261 4.40 13.90 -15.46
CA ASP A 261 5.35 13.02 -14.77
C ASP A 261 4.62 12.21 -13.66
N PRO A 262 4.54 10.88 -13.77
CA PRO A 262 3.75 10.06 -12.83
C PRO A 262 4.28 10.09 -11.40
N ARG A 263 5.59 10.33 -11.21
CA ARG A 263 6.18 10.48 -9.87
C ARG A 263 5.69 11.78 -9.22
N SER A 264 5.63 12.86 -9.99
CA SER A 264 5.08 14.14 -9.55
C SER A 264 3.58 14.04 -9.29
N ALA A 265 2.83 13.27 -10.10
CA ALA A 265 1.43 12.95 -9.86
C ALA A 265 1.22 12.23 -8.52
N ALA A 266 1.96 11.14 -8.27
CA ALA A 266 1.89 10.41 -7.00
C ALA A 266 2.20 11.32 -5.80
N LYS A 267 3.24 12.15 -5.90
CA LYS A 267 3.58 13.14 -4.87
C LYS A 267 2.48 14.17 -4.64
N LYS A 268 1.79 14.61 -5.70
CA LYS A 268 0.69 15.57 -5.62
C LYS A 268 -0.53 14.99 -4.90
N ILE A 269 -0.88 13.72 -5.19
CA ILE A 269 -1.94 12.99 -4.47
C ILE A 269 -1.63 12.93 -2.98
N ILE A 270 -0.41 12.51 -2.62
CA ILE A 270 -0.02 12.42 -1.20
C ILE A 270 -0.05 13.79 -0.51
N LYS A 271 0.42 14.85 -1.20
CA LYS A 271 0.36 16.21 -0.66
C LYS A 271 -1.08 16.63 -0.37
N GLU A 272 -2.00 16.39 -1.31
CA GLU A 272 -3.42 16.68 -1.16
C GLU A 272 -4.04 15.89 0.01
N ALA A 273 -3.72 14.59 0.13
CA ALA A 273 -4.20 13.76 1.24
C ALA A 273 -3.70 14.26 2.62
N VAL A 274 -2.45 14.70 2.71
CA VAL A 274 -1.88 15.30 3.93
C VAL A 274 -2.56 16.64 4.25
N GLU A 275 -2.83 17.47 3.25
CA GLU A 275 -3.57 18.74 3.40
C GLU A 275 -5.01 18.50 3.87
N LYS A 276 -5.63 17.41 3.41
CA LYS A 276 -6.93 16.89 3.88
C LYS A 276 -6.83 16.14 5.22
N LYS A 277 -5.72 16.30 5.93
CA LYS A 277 -5.46 15.84 7.31
C LYS A 277 -5.31 14.32 7.47
N SER A 278 -4.92 13.59 6.42
CA SER A 278 -4.42 12.23 6.60
C SER A 278 -3.19 12.22 7.53
N ARG A 279 -3.11 11.23 8.42
CA ARG A 279 -2.08 11.14 9.48
C ARG A 279 -1.35 9.80 9.52
N ILE A 280 -1.81 8.84 8.74
CA ILE A 280 -1.23 7.50 8.63
C ILE A 280 -0.19 7.48 7.52
N ASP A 281 0.47 6.34 7.33
CA ASP A 281 1.35 6.14 6.19
C ASP A 281 0.57 6.31 4.89
N ILE A 282 1.23 6.86 3.87
CA ILE A 282 0.61 7.07 2.57
C ILE A 282 1.57 6.62 1.49
N SER A 283 1.12 5.69 0.66
CA SER A 283 1.83 5.22 -0.53
C SER A 283 0.93 5.33 -1.74
N CYS A 284 1.50 5.80 -2.84
CA CYS A 284 0.78 5.98 -4.08
C CYS A 284 1.67 5.65 -5.28
N ILE A 285 1.15 4.86 -6.20
CA ILE A 285 1.72 4.58 -7.52
C ILE A 285 0.78 5.16 -8.56
N VAL A 286 1.33 5.91 -9.52
CA VAL A 286 0.64 6.32 -10.74
C VAL A 286 1.31 5.66 -11.93
N VAL A 287 0.52 4.98 -12.77
CA VAL A 287 0.95 4.41 -14.05
C VAL A 287 0.24 5.18 -15.15
N ARG A 288 0.99 5.88 -16.01
CA ARG A 288 0.45 6.54 -17.19
C ARG A 288 0.57 5.65 -18.40
N PHE A 289 -0.47 5.58 -19.20
CA PHE A 289 -0.50 4.83 -20.46
C PHE A 289 -0.21 5.71 -21.67
N GLN A 290 -0.30 7.05 -21.49
CA GLN A 290 -0.01 8.08 -22.49
C GLN A 290 0.89 9.18 -21.94
#